data_AF-M5BV17-F1
#
_entry.id   AF-M5BV17-F1
#
_cell.length_a   1.000
_cell.length_b   1.000
_cell.length_c   1.000
_cell.angle_alpha   90.00
_cell.angle_beta   90.00
_cell.angle_gamma   90.00
#
_symmetry.space_group_name_H-M   'P 1'
#
loop_
_entity.id
_entity.type
_entity.pdbx_description
1 polymer ?
#
loop_
_entity_poly.entity_id
_entity_poly.type
_entity_poly.pdbx_seq_one_letter_code
_entity_poly.pdbx_strand_id
1 'polypeptide(L)'
;MSKRLYLGRLPSDTRPEDVQKFFDGYGKIVDCRVMSGFGFVEFENNRDAEDIVTNFNGKTFLGQNIIVEFAKENRRRDNYEDRGYAQPTYLMVPID
;
A
#
# COMPACT_ATOMS: atom_id res chain seq x y z
N MET A 1 -10.32 -2.58 11.06
CA MET A 1 -9.72 -3.34 9.95
C MET A 1 -8.84 -2.40 9.14
N SER A 2 -7.64 -2.84 8.79
CA SER A 2 -6.65 -2.01 8.08
C SER A 2 -6.87 -2.06 6.57
N LYS A 3 -6.64 -0.95 5.88
CA LYS A 3 -6.73 -0.86 4.40
C LYS A 3 -5.46 -1.35 3.69
N ARG A 4 -4.40 -1.57 4.46
CA ARG A 4 -3.08 -1.94 3.98
C ARG A 4 -2.81 -3.41 4.19
N LEU A 5 -2.38 -4.08 3.13
CA LEU A 5 -1.99 -5.47 3.13
C LEU A 5 -0.47 -5.62 2.96
N TYR A 6 0.06 -6.66 3.59
CA TYR A 6 1.39 -7.19 3.39
C TYR A 6 1.33 -8.32 2.36
N LEU A 7 2.27 -8.29 1.42
CA LEU A 7 2.46 -9.30 0.39
C LEU A 7 3.81 -9.97 0.63
N GLY A 8 3.82 -11.24 1.04
CA GLY A 8 5.03 -12.00 1.32
C GLY A 8 5.31 -13.05 0.25
N ARG A 9 6.56 -13.52 0.19
CA ARG A 9 7.04 -14.52 -0.79
C ARG A 9 6.83 -14.06 -2.24
N LEU A 10 6.96 -12.75 -2.48
CA LEU A 10 6.98 -12.25 -3.84
C LEU A 10 8.28 -12.70 -4.52
N PRO A 11 8.24 -13.14 -5.80
CA PRO A 11 9.45 -13.34 -6.59
C PRO A 11 10.31 -12.08 -6.60
N SER A 12 11.64 -12.24 -6.68
CA SER A 12 12.58 -11.11 -6.66
C SER A 12 12.39 -10.13 -7.82
N ASP A 13 11.88 -10.60 -8.97
CA ASP A 13 11.61 -9.78 -10.15
C ASP A 13 10.24 -9.09 -10.14
N THR A 14 9.47 -9.23 -9.05
CA THR A 14 8.13 -8.64 -8.94
C THR A 14 8.18 -7.13 -9.03
N ARG A 15 7.33 -6.55 -9.89
CA ARG A 15 7.16 -5.11 -10.03
C ARG A 15 5.86 -4.64 -9.41
N PRO A 16 5.75 -3.36 -9.02
CA PRO A 16 4.49 -2.78 -8.55
C PRO A 16 3.36 -2.88 -9.59
N GLU A 17 3.69 -2.90 -10.88
CA GLU A 17 2.73 -3.07 -11.98
C GLU A 17 2.11 -4.48 -11.98
N ASP A 18 2.89 -5.50 -11.65
CA ASP A 18 2.41 -6.89 -11.57
C ASP A 18 1.43 -7.05 -10.41
N VAL A 19 1.75 -6.42 -9.27
CA VAL A 19 0.88 -6.40 -8.09
C VAL A 19 -0.43 -5.69 -8.39
N GLN A 20 -0.38 -4.54 -9.08
CA GLN A 20 -1.59 -3.82 -9.49
C GLN A 20 -2.46 -4.66 -10.42
N LYS A 21 -1.87 -5.29 -11.43
CA LYS A 21 -2.60 -6.19 -12.34
C LYS A 21 -3.20 -7.40 -11.62
N PHE A 22 -2.51 -7.93 -10.63
CA PHE A 22 -2.96 -9.10 -9.89
C PHE A 22 -4.19 -8.83 -9.01
N PHE A 23 -4.34 -7.59 -8.52
CA PHE A 23 -5.51 -7.14 -7.75
C PHE A 23 -6.48 -6.29 -8.58
N ASP A 24 -6.29 -6.22 -9.90
CA ASP A 24 -7.17 -5.46 -10.79
C ASP A 24 -8.61 -5.99 -10.69
N GLY A 25 -9.57 -5.07 -10.61
CA GLY A 25 -10.99 -5.39 -10.46
C GLY A 25 -11.50 -5.65 -9.03
N TYR A 26 -10.63 -5.71 -8.01
CA TYR A 26 -11.06 -5.91 -6.61
C TYR A 26 -11.29 -4.60 -5.85
N GLY A 27 -10.47 -3.60 -6.09
CA GLY A 27 -10.56 -2.32 -5.40
C GLY A 27 -9.51 -1.34 -5.88
N LYS A 28 -9.74 -0.05 -5.62
CA LYS A 28 -8.81 1.00 -6.01
C LYS A 28 -7.58 0.98 -5.09
N ILE A 29 -6.41 0.76 -5.66
CA ILE A 29 -5.12 0.84 -4.96
C ILE A 29 -4.70 2.31 -4.86
N VAL A 30 -4.38 2.78 -3.65
CA VAL A 30 -3.93 4.15 -3.38
C VAL A 30 -2.43 4.25 -3.13
N ASP A 31 -1.77 3.17 -2.68
CA ASP A 31 -0.31 3.08 -2.54
C ASP A 31 0.15 1.64 -2.81
N CYS A 32 1.23 1.47 -3.57
CA CYS A 32 1.83 0.17 -3.85
C CYS A 32 3.34 0.28 -3.74
N ARG A 33 3.96 -0.56 -2.89
CA ARG A 33 5.40 -0.62 -2.70
C ARG A 33 5.87 -2.05 -2.75
N VAL A 34 6.82 -2.35 -3.63
CA VAL A 34 7.39 -3.68 -3.79
C VAL A 34 8.89 -3.63 -3.48
N MET A 35 9.37 -4.62 -2.77
CA MET A 35 10.76 -4.84 -2.36
C MET A 35 11.13 -6.30 -2.68
N SER A 36 12.42 -6.65 -2.66
CA SER A 36 12.83 -8.02 -2.95
C SER A 36 12.26 -8.99 -1.91
N GLY A 37 11.36 -9.88 -2.34
CA GLY A 37 10.73 -10.90 -1.50
C GLY A 37 9.40 -10.51 -0.86
N PHE A 38 9.03 -9.23 -0.85
CA PHE A 38 7.80 -8.77 -0.20
C PHE A 38 7.35 -7.38 -0.65
N GLY A 39 6.13 -7.00 -0.32
CA GLY A 39 5.58 -5.70 -0.64
C GLY A 39 4.42 -5.31 0.26
N PHE A 40 3.90 -4.12 -0.01
CA PHE A 40 2.71 -3.60 0.61
C PHE A 40 1.81 -2.97 -0.44
N VAL A 41 0.51 -3.16 -0.27
CA VAL A 41 -0.52 -2.51 -1.07
C VAL A 41 -1.53 -1.89 -0.11
N GLU A 42 -1.99 -0.68 -0.42
CA GLU A 42 -3.05 -0.02 0.32
C GLU A 42 -4.24 0.24 -0.61
N PHE A 43 -5.42 -0.15 -0.15
CA PHE A 43 -6.67 0.03 -0.85
C PHE A 43 -7.42 1.25 -0.32
N GLU A 44 -8.28 1.84 -1.15
CA GLU A 44 -9.13 2.95 -0.74
C GLU A 44 -10.13 2.51 0.35
N ASN A 45 -10.63 1.27 0.23
CA ASN A 45 -11.65 0.68 1.09
C ASN A 45 -11.12 -0.53 1.88
N ASN A 46 -11.56 -0.65 3.14
CA ASN A 46 -11.16 -1.75 4.02
C ASN A 46 -11.84 -3.08 3.65
N ARG A 47 -13.07 -3.05 3.14
CA ARG A 47 -13.79 -4.26 2.72
C ARG A 47 -13.11 -4.99 1.57
N ASP A 48 -12.60 -4.22 0.60
CA ASP A 48 -11.85 -4.77 -0.54
C ASP A 48 -10.59 -5.48 -0.03
N ALA A 49 -9.89 -4.88 0.95
CA ALA A 49 -8.72 -5.48 1.58
C ALA A 49 -9.05 -6.79 2.32
N GLU A 50 -10.20 -6.88 3.00
CA GLU A 50 -10.68 -8.11 3.66
C GLU A 50 -10.98 -9.24 2.67
N ASP A 51 -11.67 -8.94 1.58
CA ASP A 51 -11.96 -9.92 0.52
C ASP A 51 -10.66 -10.44 -0.09
N ILE A 52 -9.70 -9.54 -0.34
CA ILE A 52 -8.41 -9.89 -0.91
C ILE A 52 -7.61 -10.83 0.01
N VAL A 53 -7.52 -10.55 1.31
CA VAL A 53 -6.83 -11.46 2.25
C VAL A 53 -7.43 -12.86 2.21
N THR A 54 -8.76 -12.95 2.18
CA THR A 54 -9.48 -14.23 2.15
C THR A 54 -9.25 -14.98 0.83
N ASN A 55 -9.26 -14.26 -0.29
CA ASN A 55 -9.27 -14.86 -1.62
C ASN A 55 -7.88 -15.03 -2.25
N PHE A 56 -6.86 -14.34 -1.76
CA PHE A 56 -5.52 -14.32 -2.39
C PHE A 56 -4.39 -14.86 -1.53
N ASN A 57 -4.61 -15.03 -0.23
CA ASN A 57 -3.59 -15.66 0.59
C ASN A 57 -3.34 -17.11 0.11
N GLY A 58 -2.09 -17.43 -0.20
CA GLY A 58 -1.69 -18.73 -0.75
C GLY A 58 -1.92 -18.90 -2.26
N LYS A 59 -2.46 -17.90 -2.96
CA LYS A 59 -2.62 -17.99 -4.43
C LYS A 59 -1.28 -17.94 -5.15
N THR A 60 -1.27 -18.55 -6.32
CA THR A 60 -0.12 -18.52 -7.22
C THR A 60 -0.02 -17.15 -7.90
N PHE A 61 1.13 -16.51 -7.75
CA PHE A 61 1.51 -15.26 -8.37
C PHE A 61 2.91 -15.45 -8.99
N LEU A 62 3.02 -15.27 -10.31
CA LEU A 62 4.26 -15.46 -11.06
C LEU A 62 4.96 -16.81 -10.77
N GLY A 63 4.16 -17.88 -10.62
CA GLY A 63 4.67 -19.23 -10.34
C GLY A 63 5.02 -19.54 -8.88
N GLN A 64 4.80 -18.61 -7.94
CA GLN A 64 5.02 -18.82 -6.51
C GLN A 64 3.77 -18.55 -5.68
N ASN A 65 3.57 -19.31 -4.60
CA ASN A 65 2.47 -19.08 -3.67
C ASN A 65 2.82 -17.91 -2.74
N ILE A 66 2.05 -16.84 -2.83
CA ILE A 66 2.27 -15.64 -2.02
C ILE A 66 1.53 -15.70 -0.70
N ILE A 67 1.98 -14.88 0.24
CA ILE A 67 1.29 -14.63 1.51
C ILE A 67 0.58 -13.29 1.39
N VAL A 68 -0.69 -13.23 1.78
CA VAL A 68 -1.46 -11.98 1.83
C VAL A 68 -2.06 -11.86 3.22
N GLU A 69 -1.66 -10.83 3.95
CA GLU A 69 -2.11 -10.60 5.34
C GLU A 69 -2.32 -9.10 5.59
N PHE A 70 -3.07 -8.75 6.63
CA PHE A 70 -3.13 -7.36 7.07
C PHE A 70 -1.75 -6.86 7.50
N ALA A 71 -1.34 -5.71 6.98
CA ALA A 71 -0.10 -5.10 7.39
C ALA A 71 -0.20 -4.72 8.88
N LYS A 72 0.83 -5.03 9.66
CA LYS A 72 0.94 -4.54 11.03
C LYS A 72 0.92 -3.03 11.02
N GLU A 73 0.13 -2.43 11.92
CA GLU A 73 -0.01 -0.98 12.04
C GLU A 73 1.36 -0.34 12.26
N ASN A 74 1.88 0.29 11.22
CA ASN A 74 3.12 1.03 11.31
C ASN A 74 2.74 2.41 11.81
N ARG A 75 2.94 2.69 13.11
CA ARG A 75 2.75 4.00 13.78
C ARG A 75 3.59 5.16 13.20
N ARG A 76 4.07 5.03 11.96
CA ARG A 76 4.94 5.94 11.24
C ARG A 76 4.30 6.50 9.96
N ARG A 77 3.13 5.99 9.53
CA ARG A 77 2.46 6.52 8.31
C ARG A 77 1.58 7.74 8.58
N ASP A 78 1.21 8.04 9.82
CA ASP A 78 0.44 9.23 10.19
C ASP A 78 1.20 10.57 9.98
N ASN A 79 2.48 10.54 9.59
CA ASN A 79 3.31 11.75 9.47
C ASN A 79 3.55 12.24 8.04
N TYR A 80 2.97 11.60 7.00
CA TYR A 80 3.16 12.04 5.61
C TYR A 80 1.87 12.50 4.90
N GLU A 81 0.69 12.36 5.53
CA GLU A 81 -0.60 12.84 4.99
C GLU A 81 -1.11 14.14 5.67
N ASP A 82 -0.29 14.78 6.51
CA ASP A 82 -0.52 16.16 7.02
C ASP A 82 0.45 17.16 6.34
N ARG A 83 0.69 16.99 5.03
CA ARG A 83 1.43 17.97 4.21
C ARG A 83 0.67 18.45 2.98
N GLY A 84 -0.66 18.36 3.03
CA GLY A 84 -1.55 19.14 2.18
C GLY A 84 -2.36 20.08 3.06
N TYR A 85 -2.05 21.39 2.98
CA TYR A 85 -2.77 22.53 3.57
C TYR A 85 -2.43 22.96 5.01
N ALA A 86 -1.28 23.61 5.19
CA ALA A 86 -1.19 25.02 5.63
C ALA A 86 0.26 25.36 6.02
N GLN A 87 1.00 26.01 5.13
CA GLN A 87 2.00 27.01 5.53
C GLN A 87 2.12 28.08 4.42
N PRO A 88 1.38 29.20 4.48
CA PRO A 88 1.82 30.43 3.85
C PRO A 88 2.64 31.21 4.89
N THR A 89 3.95 31.00 4.92
CA THR A 89 4.84 31.93 5.63
C THR A 89 5.95 32.37 4.69
N TYR A 90 5.57 33.07 3.63
CA TYR A 90 6.47 33.97 2.93
C TYR A 90 5.69 35.25 2.59
N LEU A 91 6.22 36.40 3.03
CA LEU A 91 5.62 37.73 3.23
C LEU A 91 4.77 37.85 4.52
N MET A 92 5.05 38.72 5.49
CA MET A 92 5.84 39.95 5.51
C MET A 92 6.67 40.03 6.80
N VAL A 93 7.97 40.22 6.68
CA VAL A 93 8.73 40.96 7.70
C VAL A 93 8.60 42.43 7.31
N PRO A 94 8.02 43.31 8.15
CA PRO A 94 8.27 44.74 7.98
C PRO A 94 9.76 44.96 8.24
N ILE A 95 10.47 45.35 7.19
CA ILE A 95 11.79 45.96 7.32
C ILE A 95 11.53 47.41 7.72
N ASP A 96 11.55 47.68 9.03
CA ASP A 96 12.10 48.87 9.73
C ASP A 96 11.63 48.85 11.19
#